data_AF-A0A2R6RTY6-F1
#
_entry.id   AF-A0A2R6RTY6-F1
#
_cell.length_a   1.000
_cell.length_b   1.000
_cell.length_c   1.000
_cell.angle_alpha   90.00
_cell.angle_beta   90.00
_cell.angle_gamma   90.00
#
_symmetry.space_group_name_H-M   'P 1'
#
loop_
_entity.id
_entity.type
_entity.pdbx_description
1 polymer ?
#
loop_
_entity_poly.entity_id
_entity_poly.type
_entity_poly.pdbx_seq_one_letter_code
_entity_poly.pdbx_strand_id
1 'polypeptide(L)'
;METARTEIQTRLLPILHKSAQTNRVLDIQDVLERFAFDNICKVAFNVDPACLGGDGDGDGGEFMEAFEAAATLSSGRFMYALPFLYKIKKYFNMGSEKILMKSIATVHEYADQIIKSRLEEGGERKDEDLLSRFIGTGEISAELLRDIVISFILAGRDTTSSALTWFFWLLSSRPDITEKILDELQIIRARNSKGVGDIYSFDELREMHYLHAAISEAMRLYPPVPVDTKHCREEDVLPDGTFVGKDWFVSYHTYAMGRMESIWGSDCCEFKPDRWIEDQTGVCRQESPFRFPVFHAGPRMCLGKDMAYIQMKSIAASIMERFEIDVQERDKCPEHLLSLTLRMKGGLPVKVRKRCVDAMN
;
A
#
# COMPACT_ATOMS: atom_id res chain seq x y z
N MET A 1 3.69 8.89 -12.93
CA MET A 1 5.02 8.41 -12.47
C MET A 1 5.95 9.57 -12.12
N GLU A 2 5.96 10.65 -12.90
CA GLU A 2 6.62 11.91 -12.54
C GLU A 2 6.20 12.39 -11.14
N THR A 3 4.92 12.30 -10.82
CA THR A 3 4.37 12.54 -9.47
C THR A 3 5.11 11.80 -8.35
N ALA A 4 5.29 10.47 -8.47
CA ALA A 4 5.97 9.68 -7.45
C ALA A 4 7.44 10.05 -7.33
N ARG A 5 8.09 10.37 -8.45
CA ARG A 5 9.50 10.78 -8.46
C ARG A 5 9.68 12.13 -7.78
N THR A 6 8.83 13.10 -8.10
CA THR A 6 8.83 14.41 -7.45
C THR A 6 8.61 14.26 -5.95
N GLU A 7 7.59 13.53 -5.53
CA GLU A 7 7.28 13.29 -4.11
C GLU A 7 8.46 12.65 -3.36
N ILE A 8 9.12 11.68 -3.99
CA ILE A 8 10.32 11.03 -3.43
C ILE A 8 11.41 12.07 -3.21
N GLN A 9 11.74 12.86 -4.23
CA GLN A 9 12.87 13.79 -4.19
C GLN A 9 12.64 15.00 -3.31
N THR A 10 11.44 15.57 -3.33
CA THR A 10 11.14 16.86 -2.68
C THR A 10 10.66 16.71 -1.24
N ARG A 11 10.14 15.54 -0.85
CA ARG A 11 9.56 15.34 0.49
C ARG A 11 10.11 14.11 1.20
N LEU A 12 10.00 12.92 0.62
CA LEU A 12 10.40 11.67 1.29
C LEU A 12 11.90 11.66 1.66
N LEU A 13 12.79 11.85 0.67
CA LEU A 13 14.23 11.82 0.92
C LEU A 13 14.69 12.95 1.87
N PRO A 14 14.18 14.20 1.76
CA PRO A 14 14.46 15.24 2.75
C PRO A 14 14.06 14.90 4.19
N ILE A 15 12.89 14.29 4.41
CA ILE A 15 12.46 13.86 5.75
C ILE A 15 13.41 12.81 6.32
N LEU A 16 13.74 11.80 5.53
CA LEU A 16 14.68 10.75 5.93
C LEU A 16 16.08 11.32 6.21
N HIS A 17 16.52 12.29 5.39
CA HIS A 17 17.81 12.97 5.58
C HIS A 17 17.85 13.78 6.87
N LYS A 18 16.79 14.55 7.17
CA LYS A 18 16.65 15.31 8.41
C LYS A 18 16.63 14.37 9.61
N SER A 19 15.92 13.24 9.51
CA SER A 19 15.90 12.25 10.59
C SER A 19 17.28 11.62 10.82
N ALA A 20 18.02 11.32 9.75
CA ALA A 20 19.37 10.79 9.83
C ALA A 20 20.37 11.77 10.47
N GLN A 21 20.23 13.08 10.20
CA GLN A 21 21.08 14.11 10.82
C GLN A 21 20.75 14.35 12.30
N THR A 22 19.47 14.27 12.66
CA THR A 22 18.98 14.55 14.01
C THR A 22 18.95 13.31 14.91
N ASN A 23 19.23 12.13 14.36
CA ASN A 23 19.11 10.83 15.03
C ASN A 23 17.72 10.61 15.66
N ARG A 24 16.68 11.21 15.07
CA ARG A 24 15.30 11.10 15.51
C ARG A 24 14.73 9.74 15.06
N VAL A 25 13.94 9.13 15.94
CA VAL A 25 13.11 7.96 15.61
C VAL A 25 11.88 8.45 14.86
N LEU A 26 11.60 7.84 13.71
CA LEU A 26 10.40 8.10 12.91
C LEU A 26 9.58 6.82 12.79
N ASP A 27 8.26 6.96 12.68
CA ASP A 27 7.41 5.83 12.30
C ASP A 27 7.38 5.75 10.76
N ILE A 28 8.02 4.72 10.19
CA ILE A 28 8.09 4.61 8.74
C ILE A 28 6.73 4.20 8.14
N GLN A 29 5.84 3.59 8.93
CA GLN A 29 4.47 3.30 8.49
C GLN A 29 3.71 4.60 8.23
N ASP A 30 3.73 5.54 9.18
CA ASP A 30 3.12 6.88 9.03
C ASP A 30 3.72 7.66 7.86
N VAL A 31 5.04 7.66 7.71
CA VAL A 31 5.72 8.32 6.57
C VAL A 31 5.27 7.73 5.23
N LEU A 32 5.21 6.40 5.12
CA LEU A 32 4.78 5.71 3.90
C LEU A 32 3.29 5.92 3.61
N GLU A 33 2.45 6.04 4.64
CA GLU A 33 1.02 6.35 4.48
C GLU A 33 0.80 7.77 3.96
N ARG A 34 1.49 8.76 4.51
CA ARG A 34 1.43 10.15 4.02
C ARG A 34 1.93 10.25 2.60
N PHE A 35 3.05 9.58 2.28
CA PHE A 35 3.56 9.48 0.92
C PHE A 35 2.53 8.87 -0.03
N ALA A 36 1.95 7.72 0.33
CA ALA A 36 1.02 7.01 -0.53
C ALA A 36 -0.28 7.80 -0.75
N PHE A 37 -0.72 8.54 0.27
CA PHE A 37 -1.85 9.46 0.20
C PHE A 37 -1.59 10.62 -0.77
N ASP A 38 -0.48 11.35 -0.61
CA ASP A 38 -0.11 12.44 -1.50
C ASP A 38 0.01 11.93 -2.94
N ASN A 39 0.60 10.75 -3.12
CA ASN A 39 0.78 10.16 -4.43
C ASN A 39 -0.54 9.80 -5.12
N ILE A 40 -1.46 9.13 -4.41
CA ILE A 40 -2.72 8.70 -5.03
C ILE A 40 -3.61 9.90 -5.32
N CYS A 41 -3.65 10.90 -4.44
CA CYS A 41 -4.40 12.13 -4.69
C CYS A 41 -3.88 12.86 -5.93
N LYS A 42 -2.56 12.92 -6.10
CA LYS A 42 -1.96 13.60 -7.24
C LYS A 42 -2.07 12.80 -8.54
N VAL A 43 -1.99 11.47 -8.50
CA VAL A 43 -2.16 10.61 -9.69
C VAL A 43 -3.62 10.47 -10.12
N ALA A 44 -4.54 10.26 -9.17
CA ALA A 44 -5.93 9.98 -9.48
C ALA A 44 -6.76 11.26 -9.69
N PHE A 45 -6.41 12.36 -9.00
CA PHE A 45 -7.24 13.57 -8.95
C PHE A 45 -6.46 14.86 -9.26
N ASN A 46 -5.15 14.78 -9.54
CA ASN A 46 -4.26 15.94 -9.73
C ASN A 46 -4.19 16.92 -8.55
N VAL A 47 -4.66 16.54 -7.37
CA VAL A 47 -4.60 17.34 -6.14
C VAL A 47 -3.33 16.98 -5.36
N ASP A 48 -2.64 17.98 -4.80
CA ASP A 48 -1.50 17.77 -3.91
C ASP A 48 -1.89 18.14 -2.46
N PRO A 49 -2.18 17.15 -1.60
CA PRO A 49 -2.53 17.39 -0.20
C PRO A 49 -1.35 17.86 0.66
N ALA A 50 -0.11 17.62 0.21
CA ALA A 50 1.12 17.93 0.92
C ALA A 50 1.21 17.39 2.37
N CYS A 51 0.59 16.24 2.66
CA CYS A 51 0.57 15.62 3.99
C CYS A 51 1.95 15.18 4.47
N LEU A 52 2.82 14.76 3.55
CA LEU A 52 4.18 14.35 3.87
C LEU A 52 5.06 15.56 4.19
N GLY A 53 4.89 16.67 3.46
CA GLY A 53 5.73 17.86 3.58
C GLY A 53 5.33 18.85 4.69
N GLY A 54 4.10 18.77 5.21
CA GLY A 54 3.61 19.62 6.30
C GLY A 54 3.88 19.04 7.69
N ASP A 55 3.60 19.83 8.74
CA ASP A 55 3.70 19.40 10.15
C ASP A 55 2.64 18.35 10.55
N GLY A 56 1.82 17.87 9.59
CA GLY A 56 0.66 17.02 9.85
C GLY A 56 -0.60 17.80 10.28
N ASP A 57 -0.47 19.10 10.55
CA ASP A 57 -1.52 19.98 11.09
C ASP A 57 -2.43 20.64 10.02
N GLY A 58 -2.46 20.13 8.79
CA GLY A 58 -3.32 20.62 7.71
C GLY A 58 -4.56 19.75 7.44
N ASP A 59 -5.47 20.21 6.59
CA ASP A 59 -6.73 19.51 6.22
C ASP A 59 -6.53 18.04 5.82
N GLY A 60 -5.38 17.70 5.22
CA GLY A 60 -5.05 16.33 4.86
C GLY A 60 -4.76 15.40 6.05
N GLY A 61 -4.21 15.93 7.15
CA GLY A 61 -3.99 15.18 8.39
C GLY A 61 -5.31 14.81 9.08
N GLU A 62 -6.21 15.79 9.22
CA GLU A 62 -7.56 15.55 9.75
C GLU A 62 -8.33 14.53 8.90
N PHE A 63 -8.23 14.64 7.56
CA PHE A 63 -8.78 13.65 6.66
C PHE A 63 -8.19 12.25 6.91
N MET A 64 -6.86 12.11 7.00
CA MET A 64 -6.21 10.81 7.19
C MET A 64 -6.63 10.12 8.50
N GLU A 65 -6.74 10.88 9.60
CA GLU A 65 -7.23 10.40 10.88
C GLU A 65 -8.71 9.97 10.80
N ALA A 66 -9.56 10.81 10.21
CA ALA A 66 -10.97 10.51 10.02
C ALA A 66 -11.14 9.26 9.14
N PHE A 67 -10.35 9.14 8.09
CA PHE A 67 -10.39 8.01 7.16
C PHE A 67 -9.99 6.69 7.84
N GLU A 68 -8.92 6.70 8.63
CA GLU A 68 -8.48 5.53 9.41
C GLU A 68 -9.55 5.11 10.44
N ALA A 69 -10.12 6.09 11.15
CA ALA A 69 -11.20 5.84 12.09
C ALA A 69 -12.42 5.24 11.37
N ALA A 70 -12.79 5.78 10.21
CA ALA A 70 -13.91 5.28 9.42
C ALA A 70 -13.68 3.83 8.96
N ALA A 71 -12.50 3.52 8.44
CA ALA A 71 -12.12 2.18 7.99
C ALA A 71 -12.15 1.16 9.15
N THR A 72 -11.50 1.49 10.26
CA THR A 72 -11.36 0.60 11.42
C THR A 72 -12.68 0.37 12.16
N LEU A 73 -13.50 1.41 12.30
CA LEU A 73 -14.81 1.27 12.93
C LEU A 73 -15.80 0.53 12.01
N SER A 74 -15.69 0.71 10.69
CA SER A 74 -16.49 -0.04 9.71
C SER A 74 -16.13 -1.53 9.70
N SER A 75 -14.84 -1.88 9.70
CA SER A 75 -14.41 -3.28 9.81
C SER A 75 -14.78 -3.89 11.17
N GLY A 76 -14.69 -3.10 12.25
CA GLY A 76 -15.11 -3.50 13.59
C GLY A 76 -16.58 -3.92 13.69
N ARG A 77 -17.45 -3.49 12.77
CA ARG A 77 -18.85 -3.95 12.72
C ARG A 77 -18.99 -5.46 12.50
N PHE A 78 -18.04 -6.08 11.80
CA PHE A 78 -18.01 -7.53 11.57
C PHE A 78 -17.60 -8.33 12.82
N MET A 79 -16.99 -7.67 13.81
CA MET A 79 -16.49 -8.29 15.04
C MET A 79 -17.50 -8.24 16.19
N TYR A 80 -18.69 -7.65 16.00
CA TYR A 80 -19.72 -7.65 17.04
C TYR A 80 -20.28 -9.06 17.24
N ALA A 81 -20.17 -9.58 18.46
CA ALA A 81 -20.77 -10.85 18.85
C ALA A 81 -22.29 -10.91 18.58
N LEU A 82 -22.97 -9.77 18.66
CA LEU A 82 -24.39 -9.63 18.35
C LEU A 82 -24.57 -8.52 17.30
N PRO A 83 -24.89 -8.87 16.03
CA PRO A 83 -24.97 -7.91 14.94
C PRO A 83 -25.98 -6.77 15.16
N PHE A 84 -26.98 -6.91 16.01
CA PHE A 84 -27.91 -5.80 16.27
C PHE A 84 -27.32 -4.70 17.17
N LEU A 85 -26.23 -4.96 17.90
CA LEU A 85 -25.65 -3.99 18.85
C LEU A 85 -25.12 -2.73 18.14
N TYR A 86 -24.49 -2.88 16.97
CA TYR A 86 -24.05 -1.70 16.21
C TYR A 86 -25.26 -0.88 15.73
N LYS A 87 -26.39 -1.52 15.40
CA LYS A 87 -27.64 -0.82 15.02
C LYS A 87 -28.20 0.00 16.19
N ILE A 88 -28.17 -0.55 17.41
CA ILE A 88 -28.55 0.17 18.63
C ILE A 88 -27.63 1.36 18.84
N LYS A 89 -26.30 1.16 18.82
CA LYS A 89 -25.33 2.25 18.97
C LYS A 89 -25.50 3.34 17.91
N LYS A 90 -25.81 2.96 16.67
CA LYS A 90 -26.08 3.87 15.55
C LYS A 90 -27.36 4.66 15.80
N TYR A 91 -28.43 4.02 16.24
CA TYR A 91 -29.71 4.66 16.54
C TYR A 91 -29.58 5.71 17.65
N PHE A 92 -28.86 5.38 18.73
CA PHE A 92 -28.60 6.31 19.84
C PHE A 92 -27.42 7.26 19.59
N ASN A 93 -26.76 7.17 18.43
CA ASN A 93 -25.57 7.95 18.07
C ASN A 93 -24.52 7.97 19.19
N MET A 94 -24.10 6.80 19.66
CA MET A 94 -23.24 6.64 20.83
C MET A 94 -21.96 5.83 20.54
N GLY A 95 -20.89 6.17 21.28
CA GLY A 95 -19.62 5.47 21.23
C GLY A 95 -19.01 5.42 19.82
N SER A 96 -18.62 4.21 19.40
CA SER A 96 -17.99 3.93 18.10
C SER A 96 -18.80 4.45 16.90
N GLU A 97 -20.13 4.37 16.96
CA GLU A 97 -20.98 4.77 15.82
C GLU A 97 -21.07 6.29 15.68
N LYS A 98 -20.96 7.04 16.79
CA LYS A 98 -20.87 8.51 16.76
C LYS A 98 -19.58 8.99 16.13
N ILE A 99 -18.47 8.33 16.49
CA ILE A 99 -17.16 8.63 15.92
C ILE A 99 -17.19 8.32 14.42
N LEU A 100 -17.65 7.13 14.04
CA LEU A 100 -17.77 6.73 12.63
C LEU A 100 -18.63 7.71 11.82
N MET A 101 -19.77 8.18 12.35
CA MET A 101 -20.59 9.16 11.66
C MET A 101 -19.85 10.48 11.41
N LYS A 102 -19.10 10.98 12.42
CA LYS A 102 -18.28 12.19 12.26
C LYS A 102 -17.15 11.98 11.24
N SER A 103 -16.45 10.86 11.36
CA SER A 103 -15.37 10.48 10.45
C SER A 103 -15.85 10.39 8.99
N ILE A 104 -17.01 9.78 8.75
CA ILE A 104 -17.62 9.73 7.41
C ILE A 104 -17.93 11.14 6.89
N ALA A 105 -18.42 12.04 7.73
CA ALA A 105 -18.72 13.41 7.32
C ALA A 105 -17.44 14.15 6.88
N THR A 106 -16.35 14.07 7.65
CA THR A 106 -15.05 14.65 7.28
C THR A 106 -14.50 14.06 5.98
N VAL A 107 -14.59 12.73 5.82
CA VAL A 107 -14.14 12.04 4.59
C VAL A 107 -14.96 12.49 3.38
N HIS A 108 -16.27 12.60 3.52
CA HIS A 108 -17.15 13.07 2.45
C HIS A 108 -16.87 14.53 2.08
N GLU A 109 -16.72 15.40 3.07
CA GLU A 109 -16.44 16.82 2.85
C GLU A 109 -15.13 17.01 2.07
N TYR A 110 -14.06 16.30 2.45
CA TYR A 110 -12.79 16.37 1.74
C TYR A 110 -12.89 15.84 0.30
N ALA A 111 -13.59 14.71 0.09
CA ALA A 111 -13.80 14.17 -1.25
C ALA A 111 -14.64 15.11 -2.13
N ASP A 112 -15.67 15.75 -1.55
CA ASP A 112 -16.49 16.74 -2.24
C ASP A 112 -15.67 18.00 -2.59
N GLN A 113 -14.71 18.41 -1.75
CA GLN A 113 -13.77 19.51 -2.06
C GLN A 113 -12.85 19.15 -3.24
N ILE A 114 -12.31 17.93 -3.30
CA ILE A 114 -11.52 17.45 -4.46
C ILE A 114 -12.35 17.54 -5.73
N ILE A 115 -13.58 17.03 -5.72
CA ILE A 115 -14.47 17.03 -6.87
C ILE A 115 -14.78 18.47 -7.32
N LYS A 116 -15.10 19.35 -6.37
CA LYS A 116 -15.41 20.76 -6.65
C LYS A 116 -14.21 21.47 -7.28
N SER A 117 -13.01 21.33 -6.71
CA SER A 117 -11.78 21.91 -7.26
C SER A 117 -11.55 21.44 -8.70
N ARG A 118 -11.77 20.16 -9.00
CA ARG A 118 -11.59 19.63 -10.37
C ARG A 118 -12.66 20.08 -11.36
N LEU A 119 -13.91 20.27 -10.91
CA LEU A 119 -14.96 20.84 -11.75
C LEU A 119 -14.69 22.31 -12.09
N GLU A 120 -14.15 23.08 -11.14
CA GLU A 120 -13.79 24.50 -11.33
C GLU A 120 -12.58 24.69 -12.25
N GLU A 121 -11.61 23.77 -12.21
CA GLU A 121 -10.46 23.74 -13.14
C GLU A 121 -10.81 23.22 -14.55
N GLY A 122 -12.01 22.64 -14.72
CA GLY A 122 -12.46 21.83 -15.86
C GLY A 122 -12.69 22.54 -17.21
N GLY A 123 -12.11 23.73 -17.44
CA GLY A 123 -12.19 24.46 -18.70
C GLY A 123 -11.17 24.04 -19.77
N GLU A 124 -9.95 23.63 -19.39
CA GLU A 124 -8.83 23.58 -20.36
C GLU A 124 -8.13 22.21 -20.51
N ARG A 125 -8.26 21.24 -19.59
CA ARG A 125 -7.48 19.97 -19.64
C ARG A 125 -8.28 18.76 -19.14
N LYS A 126 -9.06 18.15 -20.03
CA LYS A 126 -10.05 17.10 -19.68
C LYS A 126 -9.50 15.67 -19.54
N ASP A 127 -8.23 15.41 -19.86
CA ASP A 127 -7.68 14.04 -19.96
C ASP A 127 -6.42 13.77 -19.11
N GLU A 128 -6.03 14.64 -18.17
CA GLU A 128 -4.76 14.49 -17.43
C GLU A 128 -4.81 13.49 -16.26
N ASP A 129 -5.96 13.30 -15.62
CA ASP A 129 -6.14 12.42 -14.46
C ASP A 129 -7.43 11.59 -14.56
N LEU A 130 -7.54 10.62 -13.64
CA LEU A 130 -8.62 9.64 -13.66
C LEU A 130 -10.00 10.28 -13.38
N LEU A 131 -10.08 11.24 -12.47
CA LEU A 131 -11.36 11.87 -12.11
C LEU A 131 -11.88 12.76 -13.23
N SER A 132 -11.02 13.50 -13.92
CA SER A 132 -11.43 14.26 -15.12
C SER A 132 -12.00 13.35 -16.22
N ARG A 133 -11.44 12.14 -16.40
CA ARG A 133 -11.98 11.16 -17.35
C ARG A 133 -13.37 10.66 -16.95
N PHE A 134 -13.61 10.43 -15.65
CA PHE A 134 -14.94 10.07 -15.16
C PHE A 134 -15.95 11.21 -15.35
N ILE A 135 -15.58 12.45 -14.98
CA ILE A 135 -16.42 13.64 -15.18
C ILE A 135 -16.77 13.82 -16.67
N GLY A 136 -15.80 13.61 -17.56
CA GLY A 136 -15.96 13.76 -19.01
C GLY A 136 -17.00 12.82 -19.64
N THR A 137 -17.36 11.71 -18.98
CA THR A 137 -18.42 10.80 -19.47
C THR A 137 -19.83 11.36 -19.31
N GLY A 138 -20.03 12.41 -18.52
CA GLY A 138 -21.30 13.15 -18.41
C GLY A 138 -22.47 12.43 -17.72
N GLU A 139 -22.34 11.13 -17.41
CA GLU A 139 -23.42 10.29 -16.87
C GLU A 139 -23.26 9.91 -15.38
N ILE A 140 -22.27 10.48 -14.69
CA ILE A 140 -21.89 10.06 -13.34
C ILE A 140 -22.47 11.01 -12.28
N SER A 141 -23.17 10.45 -11.29
CA SER A 141 -23.70 11.23 -10.16
C SER A 141 -22.58 11.74 -9.25
N ALA A 142 -22.80 12.86 -8.56
CA ALA A 142 -21.84 13.40 -7.59
C ALA A 142 -21.51 12.39 -6.48
N GLU A 143 -22.50 11.59 -6.05
CA GLU A 143 -22.30 10.50 -5.09
C GLU A 143 -21.33 9.44 -5.63
N LEU A 144 -21.50 9.00 -6.88
CA LEU A 144 -20.61 8.01 -7.49
C LEU A 144 -19.19 8.57 -7.69
N LEU A 145 -19.03 9.85 -8.03
CA LEU A 145 -17.71 10.50 -8.08
C LEU A 145 -17.04 10.49 -6.70
N ARG A 146 -17.77 10.80 -5.63
CA ARG A 146 -17.26 10.75 -4.26
C ARG A 146 -16.84 9.34 -3.88
N ASP A 147 -17.67 8.34 -4.17
CA ASP A 147 -17.36 6.94 -3.89
C ASP A 147 -16.11 6.47 -4.65
N ILE A 148 -15.93 6.93 -5.90
CA ILE A 148 -14.71 6.71 -6.69
C ILE A 148 -13.51 7.33 -5.97
N VAL A 149 -13.58 8.61 -5.59
CA VAL A 149 -12.48 9.30 -4.88
C VAL A 149 -12.07 8.54 -3.62
N ILE A 150 -13.04 8.23 -2.75
CA ILE A 150 -12.81 7.50 -1.50
C ILE A 150 -12.21 6.11 -1.77
N SER A 151 -12.73 5.39 -2.77
CA SER A 151 -12.25 4.04 -3.13
C SER A 151 -10.81 4.05 -3.63
N PHE A 152 -10.43 5.03 -4.47
CA PHE A 152 -9.06 5.15 -4.96
C PHE A 152 -8.09 5.53 -3.84
N ILE A 153 -8.47 6.45 -2.96
CA ILE A 153 -7.67 6.81 -1.77
C ILE A 153 -7.44 5.58 -0.89
N LEU A 154 -8.49 4.82 -0.57
CA LEU A 154 -8.40 3.60 0.22
C LEU A 154 -7.44 2.60 -0.41
N ALA A 155 -7.64 2.34 -1.71
CA ALA A 155 -6.89 1.32 -2.43
C ALA A 155 -5.41 1.70 -2.57
N GLY A 156 -5.09 2.96 -2.86
CA GLY A 156 -3.72 3.40 -3.10
C GLY A 156 -2.90 3.65 -1.84
N ARG A 157 -3.51 4.25 -0.81
CA ARG A 157 -2.83 4.64 0.44
C ARG A 157 -2.44 3.43 1.27
N ASP A 158 -3.45 2.73 1.80
CA ASP A 158 -3.27 1.79 2.91
C ASP A 158 -2.59 0.49 2.45
N THR A 159 -2.79 0.08 1.19
CA THR A 159 -2.25 -1.18 0.68
C THR A 159 -0.74 -1.06 0.39
N THR A 160 -0.33 0.02 -0.26
CA THR A 160 1.08 0.27 -0.62
C THR A 160 1.93 0.53 0.61
N SER A 161 1.42 1.33 1.56
CA SER A 161 2.14 1.62 2.81
C SER A 161 2.29 0.37 3.68
N SER A 162 1.24 -0.44 3.81
CA SER A 162 1.28 -1.73 4.52
C SER A 162 2.33 -2.67 3.91
N ALA A 163 2.31 -2.86 2.58
CA ALA A 163 3.26 -3.75 1.90
C ALA A 163 4.71 -3.33 2.15
N LEU A 164 5.02 -2.04 2.01
CA LEU A 164 6.38 -1.52 2.22
C LEU A 164 6.80 -1.55 3.70
N THR A 165 5.88 -1.32 4.64
CA THR A 165 6.15 -1.40 6.08
C THR A 165 6.58 -2.82 6.46
N TRP A 166 5.82 -3.83 6.05
CA TRP A 166 6.19 -5.24 6.27
C TRP A 166 7.48 -5.63 5.57
N PHE A 167 7.70 -5.12 4.35
CA PHE A 167 8.94 -5.33 3.61
C PHE A 167 10.17 -4.79 4.37
N PHE A 168 10.15 -3.55 4.86
CA PHE A 168 11.27 -3.00 5.63
C PHE A 168 11.48 -3.71 6.97
N TRP A 169 10.42 -4.13 7.65
CA TRP A 169 10.54 -4.95 8.86
C TRP A 169 11.20 -6.29 8.57
N LEU A 170 10.80 -7.00 7.51
CA LEU A 170 11.40 -8.27 7.11
C LEU A 170 12.90 -8.12 6.77
N LEU A 171 13.26 -7.07 6.02
CA LEU A 171 14.65 -6.79 5.68
C LEU A 171 15.54 -6.49 6.90
N SER A 172 14.99 -5.95 7.99
CA SER A 172 15.75 -5.59 9.19
C SER A 172 16.49 -6.79 9.85
N SER A 173 16.02 -8.00 9.56
CA SER A 173 16.62 -9.27 10.03
C SER A 173 17.39 -10.01 8.93
N ARG A 174 17.46 -9.45 7.71
CA ARG A 174 17.98 -10.11 6.50
C ARG A 174 18.96 -9.22 5.74
N PRO A 175 20.17 -9.00 6.30
CA PRO A 175 21.22 -8.25 5.61
C PRO A 175 21.64 -8.92 4.30
N ASP A 176 21.58 -10.25 4.23
CA ASP A 176 21.86 -11.05 3.03
C ASP A 176 20.94 -10.70 1.85
N ILE A 177 19.65 -10.47 2.12
CA ILE A 177 18.70 -10.06 1.09
C ILE A 177 18.88 -8.58 0.74
N THR A 178 19.18 -7.75 1.74
CA THR A 178 19.44 -6.32 1.54
C THR A 178 20.64 -6.10 0.62
N GLU A 179 21.72 -6.85 0.81
CA GLU A 179 22.93 -6.79 -0.03
C GLU A 179 22.63 -7.17 -1.49
N LYS A 180 21.94 -8.29 -1.73
CA LYS A 180 21.52 -8.69 -3.08
C LYS A 180 20.66 -7.64 -3.79
N ILE A 181 19.76 -6.97 -3.06
CA ILE A 181 18.97 -5.86 -3.64
C ILE A 181 19.90 -4.69 -4.00
N LEU A 182 20.83 -4.31 -3.12
CA LEU A 182 21.76 -3.21 -3.40
C LEU A 182 22.67 -3.52 -4.59
N ASP A 183 23.15 -4.76 -4.72
CA ASP A 183 23.93 -5.22 -5.87
C ASP A 183 23.13 -5.10 -7.18
N GLU A 184 21.86 -5.53 -7.17
CA GLU A 184 20.95 -5.35 -8.32
C GLU A 184 20.83 -3.87 -8.71
N LEU A 185 20.59 -2.99 -7.73
CA LEU A 185 20.45 -1.56 -7.97
C LEU A 185 21.75 -0.96 -8.52
N GLN A 186 22.90 -1.34 -8.00
CA GLN A 186 24.21 -0.90 -8.48
C GLN A 186 24.47 -1.32 -9.92
N ILE A 187 24.13 -2.56 -10.29
CA ILE A 187 24.27 -3.06 -11.67
C ILE A 187 23.41 -2.25 -12.65
N ILE A 188 22.14 -2.00 -12.29
CA ILE A 188 21.21 -1.21 -13.11
C ILE A 188 21.74 0.22 -13.30
N ARG A 189 22.27 0.83 -12.24
CA ARG A 189 22.88 2.17 -12.27
C ARG A 189 24.08 2.23 -13.20
N ALA A 190 25.03 1.30 -13.04
CA ALA A 190 26.25 1.25 -13.84
C ALA A 190 25.94 1.08 -15.33
N ARG A 191 24.99 0.21 -15.67
CA ARG A 191 24.57 -0.02 -17.08
C ARG A 191 23.93 1.22 -17.72
N ASN A 192 23.27 2.05 -16.93
CA ASN A 192 22.59 3.27 -17.41
C ASN A 192 23.41 4.55 -17.18
N SER A 193 24.68 4.43 -16.76
CA SER A 193 25.58 5.56 -16.45
C SER A 193 24.98 6.56 -15.46
N LYS A 194 24.27 6.06 -14.44
CA LYS A 194 23.62 6.86 -13.39
C LYS A 194 24.32 6.70 -12.04
N GLY A 195 24.33 7.77 -11.25
CA GLY A 195 24.82 7.76 -9.88
C GLY A 195 23.72 7.48 -8.85
N VAL A 196 24.14 7.16 -7.62
CA VAL A 196 23.25 7.13 -6.45
C VAL A 196 22.71 8.54 -6.24
N GLY A 197 21.43 8.75 -6.51
CA GLY A 197 21.03 10.12 -6.79
C GLY A 197 19.91 10.21 -7.80
N ASP A 198 20.13 9.50 -8.89
CA ASP A 198 19.38 9.76 -10.11
C ASP A 198 18.02 9.07 -10.07
N ILE A 199 17.10 9.59 -10.85
CA ILE A 199 15.75 9.04 -10.91
C ILE A 199 15.76 7.75 -11.74
N TYR A 200 15.09 6.72 -11.24
CA TYR A 200 14.85 5.51 -12.01
C TYR A 200 13.81 5.72 -13.11
N SER A 201 14.16 5.34 -14.33
CA SER A 201 13.27 5.28 -15.49
C SER A 201 12.24 4.14 -15.31
N PHE A 202 11.21 4.10 -16.17
CA PHE A 202 10.26 2.99 -16.12
C PHE A 202 10.94 1.66 -16.46
N ASP A 203 11.80 1.67 -17.47
CA ASP A 203 12.51 0.49 -17.93
C ASP A 203 13.48 -0.02 -16.86
N GLU A 204 14.19 0.88 -16.19
CA GLU A 204 15.07 0.51 -15.06
C GLU A 204 14.26 -0.12 -13.91
N LEU A 205 13.08 0.41 -13.58
CA LEU A 205 12.21 -0.20 -12.57
C LEU A 205 11.74 -1.60 -13.00
N ARG A 206 11.55 -1.85 -14.30
CA ARG A 206 11.16 -3.19 -14.80
C ARG A 206 12.29 -4.21 -14.69
N GLU A 207 13.54 -3.77 -14.76
CA GLU A 207 14.73 -4.61 -14.62
C GLU A 207 15.06 -5.00 -13.16
N MET A 208 14.42 -4.37 -12.17
CA MET A 208 14.57 -4.71 -10.73
C MET A 208 13.82 -6.00 -10.37
N HIS A 209 14.34 -7.15 -10.80
CA HIS A 209 13.73 -8.46 -10.63
C HIS A 209 13.82 -8.99 -9.19
N TYR A 210 14.98 -8.86 -8.53
CA TYR A 210 15.20 -9.32 -7.17
C TYR A 210 14.45 -8.45 -6.16
N LEU A 211 14.42 -7.13 -6.33
CA LEU A 211 13.56 -6.26 -5.53
C LEU A 211 12.07 -6.59 -5.72
N HIS A 212 11.64 -6.89 -6.95
CA HIS A 212 10.26 -7.34 -7.21
C HIS A 212 9.94 -8.65 -6.50
N ALA A 213 10.88 -9.60 -6.52
CA ALA A 213 10.79 -10.88 -5.81
C ALA A 213 10.68 -10.67 -4.29
N ALA A 214 11.51 -9.79 -3.72
CA ALA A 214 11.51 -9.52 -2.29
C ALA A 214 10.24 -8.82 -1.82
N ILE A 215 9.71 -7.87 -2.58
CA ILE A 215 8.40 -7.23 -2.32
C ILE A 215 7.27 -8.27 -2.43
N SER A 216 7.30 -9.15 -3.43
CA SER A 216 6.28 -10.20 -3.60
C SER A 216 6.33 -11.22 -2.47
N GLU A 217 7.52 -11.62 -2.02
CA GLU A 217 7.70 -12.50 -0.88
C GLU A 217 7.22 -11.85 0.43
N ALA A 218 7.45 -10.55 0.58
CA ALA A 218 6.96 -9.79 1.74
C ALA A 218 5.44 -9.81 1.77
N MET A 219 4.78 -9.54 0.64
CA MET A 219 3.32 -9.60 0.55
C MET A 219 2.75 -11.03 0.60
N ARG A 220 3.53 -12.07 0.26
CA ARG A 220 3.09 -13.46 0.46
C ARG A 220 2.92 -13.77 1.94
N LEU A 221 3.89 -13.33 2.75
CA LEU A 221 3.84 -13.51 4.20
C LEU A 221 2.92 -12.49 4.87
N TYR A 222 2.93 -11.23 4.44
CA TYR A 222 2.16 -10.15 5.05
C TYR A 222 1.38 -9.40 3.98
N PRO A 223 0.33 -10.03 3.42
CA PRO A 223 -0.50 -9.40 2.41
C PRO A 223 -1.24 -8.20 2.99
N PRO A 224 -1.28 -7.06 2.28
CA PRO A 224 -2.05 -5.90 2.73
C PRO A 224 -3.53 -6.22 2.95
N VAL A 225 -4.13 -7.11 2.14
CA VAL A 225 -5.49 -7.60 2.32
C VAL A 225 -5.44 -9.09 2.71
N PRO A 226 -5.50 -9.43 4.02
CA PRO A 226 -5.26 -10.79 4.51
C PRO A 226 -6.43 -11.75 4.32
N VAL A 227 -7.65 -11.21 4.17
CA VAL A 227 -8.89 -11.96 3.94
C VAL A 227 -9.73 -11.19 2.93
N ASP A 228 -10.23 -11.89 1.92
CA ASP A 228 -11.17 -11.33 0.95
C ASP A 228 -12.44 -12.19 0.94
N THR A 229 -13.59 -11.54 0.80
CA THR A 229 -14.91 -12.17 0.94
C THR A 229 -15.77 -11.87 -0.28
N LYS A 230 -16.42 -12.91 -0.81
CA LYS A 230 -17.40 -12.83 -1.90
C LYS A 230 -18.78 -13.18 -1.36
N HIS A 231 -19.80 -12.56 -1.94
CA HIS A 231 -21.20 -12.84 -1.65
C HIS A 231 -21.79 -13.68 -2.79
N CYS A 232 -22.31 -14.86 -2.47
CA CYS A 232 -22.91 -15.76 -3.45
C CYS A 232 -24.27 -15.23 -3.89
N ARG A 233 -24.38 -14.83 -5.16
CA ARG A 233 -25.63 -14.31 -5.73
C ARG A 233 -26.70 -15.39 -5.91
N GLU A 234 -26.26 -16.57 -6.30
CA GLU A 234 -27.08 -17.77 -6.47
C GLU A 234 -26.32 -18.95 -5.87
N GLU A 235 -27.03 -20.05 -5.62
CA GLU A 235 -26.41 -21.30 -5.15
C GLU A 235 -25.48 -21.90 -6.21
N ASP A 236 -24.40 -22.54 -5.75
CA ASP A 236 -23.37 -23.12 -6.62
C ASP A 236 -22.67 -24.30 -5.93
N VAL A 237 -21.85 -25.04 -6.68
CA VAL A 237 -21.00 -26.12 -6.18
C VAL A 237 -19.56 -25.88 -6.61
N LEU A 238 -18.65 -25.77 -5.64
CA LEU A 238 -17.22 -25.57 -5.90
C LEU A 238 -16.61 -26.79 -6.61
N PRO A 239 -15.43 -26.65 -7.27
CA PRO A 239 -14.80 -27.74 -8.00
C PRO A 239 -14.52 -29.02 -7.20
N ASP A 240 -14.47 -28.94 -5.88
CA ASP A 240 -14.28 -30.08 -4.97
C ASP A 240 -15.60 -30.75 -4.54
N GLY A 241 -16.74 -30.28 -5.05
CA GLY A 241 -18.08 -30.75 -4.70
C GLY A 241 -18.72 -30.03 -3.51
N THR A 242 -18.05 -29.03 -2.92
CA THR A 242 -18.61 -28.27 -1.80
C THR A 242 -19.78 -27.40 -2.25
N PHE A 243 -20.97 -27.63 -1.68
CA PHE A 243 -22.14 -26.79 -1.92
C PHE A 243 -22.00 -25.42 -1.25
N VAL A 244 -22.40 -24.37 -1.97
CA VAL A 244 -22.45 -22.99 -1.48
C VAL A 244 -23.84 -22.44 -1.71
N GLY A 245 -24.53 -22.09 -0.62
CA GLY A 245 -25.88 -21.55 -0.69
C GLY A 245 -25.94 -20.12 -1.23
N LYS A 246 -27.11 -19.75 -1.74
CA LYS A 246 -27.46 -18.37 -2.03
C LYS A 246 -27.28 -17.48 -0.79
N ASP A 247 -26.78 -16.27 -1.00
CA ASP A 247 -26.50 -15.23 0.01
C ASP A 247 -25.43 -15.61 1.05
N TRP A 248 -24.72 -16.73 0.86
CA TRP A 248 -23.59 -17.07 1.71
C TRP A 248 -22.37 -16.19 1.40
N PHE A 249 -21.56 -15.97 2.43
CA PHE A 249 -20.23 -15.40 2.26
C PHE A 249 -19.20 -16.50 2.07
N VAL A 250 -18.38 -16.36 1.03
CA VAL A 250 -17.23 -17.22 0.76
C VAL A 250 -15.97 -16.39 0.91
N SER A 251 -15.12 -16.76 1.86
CA SER A 251 -13.88 -16.05 2.15
C SER A 251 -12.66 -16.92 1.87
N TYR A 252 -11.61 -16.32 1.34
CA TYR A 252 -10.28 -16.94 1.28
C TYR A 252 -9.28 -16.09 2.04
N HIS A 253 -8.35 -16.77 2.70
CA HIS A 253 -7.38 -16.16 3.61
C HIS A 253 -6.01 -16.13 2.93
N THR A 254 -5.71 -15.05 2.22
CA THR A 254 -4.42 -14.87 1.53
C THR A 254 -3.24 -15.00 2.51
N TYR A 255 -3.40 -14.53 3.75
CA TYR A 255 -2.40 -14.64 4.81
C TYR A 255 -2.08 -16.10 5.18
N ALA A 256 -3.12 -16.94 5.27
CA ALA A 256 -2.96 -18.36 5.56
C ALA A 256 -2.44 -19.11 4.33
N MET A 257 -3.00 -18.86 3.15
CA MET A 257 -2.56 -19.45 1.87
C MET A 257 -1.08 -19.20 1.60
N GLY A 258 -0.58 -18.02 1.96
CA GLY A 258 0.84 -17.71 1.89
C GLY A 258 1.70 -18.71 2.67
N ARG A 259 1.23 -19.28 3.78
CA ARG A 259 1.97 -20.18 4.68
C ARG A 259 1.55 -21.65 4.58
N MET A 260 0.78 -22.02 3.56
CA MET A 260 0.38 -23.41 3.37
C MET A 260 1.50 -24.21 2.72
N GLU A 261 1.99 -25.25 3.40
CA GLU A 261 3.00 -26.16 2.87
C GLU A 261 2.56 -26.83 1.57
N SER A 262 1.27 -27.16 1.44
CA SER A 262 0.70 -27.72 0.20
C SER A 262 0.79 -26.78 -1.01
N ILE A 263 0.93 -25.48 -0.78
CA ILE A 263 1.06 -24.46 -1.83
C ILE A 263 2.51 -24.05 -2.01
N TRP A 264 3.24 -23.81 -0.92
CA TRP A 264 4.57 -23.17 -0.95
C TRP A 264 5.73 -24.08 -0.57
N GLY A 265 5.47 -25.34 -0.22
CA GLY A 265 6.47 -26.31 0.22
C GLY A 265 6.88 -26.13 1.68
N SER A 266 7.83 -26.95 2.13
CA SER A 266 8.28 -26.98 3.53
C SER A 266 8.88 -25.66 4.04
N ASP A 267 9.43 -24.84 3.13
CA ASP A 267 10.00 -23.51 3.44
C ASP A 267 8.95 -22.38 3.41
N CYS A 268 7.65 -22.70 3.44
CA CYS A 268 6.55 -21.73 3.31
C CYS A 268 6.54 -20.62 4.38
N CYS A 269 7.14 -20.86 5.55
CA CYS A 269 7.24 -19.84 6.60
C CYS A 269 8.48 -18.95 6.48
N GLU A 270 9.42 -19.27 5.59
CA GLU A 270 10.65 -18.51 5.41
C GLU A 270 10.44 -17.33 4.46
N PHE A 271 11.08 -16.19 4.76
CA PHE A 271 11.19 -15.07 3.83
C PHE A 271 12.32 -15.37 2.84
N LYS A 272 11.99 -15.87 1.65
CA LYS A 272 12.95 -16.34 0.64
C LYS A 272 12.63 -15.79 -0.75
N PRO A 273 13.11 -14.58 -1.09
CA PRO A 273 12.89 -13.95 -2.40
C PRO A 273 13.34 -14.82 -3.58
N ASP A 274 14.39 -15.62 -3.41
CA ASP A 274 14.91 -16.50 -4.46
C ASP A 274 13.84 -17.48 -5.02
N ARG A 275 12.76 -17.77 -4.29
CA ARG A 275 11.65 -18.63 -4.79
C ARG A 275 10.93 -18.04 -6.01
N TRP A 276 11.04 -16.73 -6.20
CA TRP A 276 10.40 -16.01 -7.31
C TRP A 276 11.34 -15.86 -8.50
N ILE A 277 12.63 -16.19 -8.35
CA ILE A 277 13.63 -16.01 -9.40
C ILE A 277 13.74 -17.31 -10.20
N GLU A 278 13.79 -17.17 -11.51
CA GLU A 278 14.10 -18.29 -12.41
C GLU A 278 15.61 -18.51 -12.46
N ASP A 279 16.08 -19.68 -12.04
CA ASP A 279 17.51 -20.01 -11.92
C ASP A 279 18.32 -19.75 -13.22
N GLN A 280 17.69 -19.90 -14.39
CA GLN A 280 18.36 -19.78 -15.69
C GLN A 280 18.48 -18.33 -16.17
N THR A 281 17.49 -17.49 -15.86
CA THR A 281 17.36 -16.14 -16.45
C THR A 281 17.64 -15.04 -15.43
N GLY A 282 17.55 -15.35 -14.13
CA GLY A 282 17.58 -14.34 -13.07
C GLY A 282 16.33 -13.45 -13.05
N VAL A 283 15.34 -13.74 -13.90
CA VAL A 283 14.12 -12.95 -14.02
C VAL A 283 13.12 -13.39 -12.97
N CYS A 284 12.39 -12.41 -12.41
CA CYS A 284 11.29 -12.72 -11.51
C CYS A 284 10.15 -13.38 -12.29
N ARG A 285 9.85 -14.63 -11.95
CA ARG A 285 8.77 -15.41 -12.54
C ARG A 285 7.41 -14.77 -12.25
N GLN A 286 6.52 -14.86 -13.22
CA GLN A 286 5.12 -14.49 -13.02
C GLN A 286 4.38 -15.64 -12.35
N GLU A 287 4.01 -15.46 -11.09
CA GLU A 287 3.24 -16.46 -10.35
C GLU A 287 1.75 -16.45 -10.75
N SER A 288 1.10 -17.61 -10.65
CA SER A 288 -0.34 -17.72 -10.87
C SER A 288 -1.10 -16.86 -9.84
N PRO A 289 -2.04 -15.99 -10.27
CA PRO A 289 -2.88 -15.21 -9.36
C PRO A 289 -3.71 -16.08 -8.40
N PHE A 290 -3.96 -17.34 -8.74
CA PHE A 290 -4.69 -18.27 -7.87
C PHE A 290 -3.79 -18.91 -6.81
N ARG A 291 -2.47 -18.97 -7.05
CA ARG A 291 -1.46 -19.41 -6.07
C ARG A 291 -0.99 -18.26 -5.19
N PHE A 292 -0.87 -17.05 -5.77
CA PHE A 292 -0.51 -15.81 -5.10
C PHE A 292 -1.62 -14.75 -5.26
N PRO A 293 -2.74 -14.87 -4.52
CA PRO A 293 -3.92 -14.01 -4.69
C PRO A 293 -3.84 -12.67 -3.95
N VAL A 294 -2.65 -12.10 -3.75
CA VAL A 294 -2.46 -10.80 -3.08
C VAL A 294 -3.16 -9.67 -3.83
N PHE A 295 -3.17 -9.74 -5.16
CA PHE A 295 -3.91 -8.82 -6.02
C PHE A 295 -5.23 -9.42 -6.53
N HIS A 296 -5.72 -10.48 -5.87
CA HIS A 296 -6.86 -11.29 -6.28
C HIS A 296 -6.66 -11.98 -7.65
N ALA A 297 -7.66 -12.72 -8.10
CA ALA A 297 -7.67 -13.41 -9.38
C ALA A 297 -9.00 -13.21 -10.12
N GLY A 298 -9.00 -13.47 -11.43
CA GLY A 298 -10.19 -13.38 -12.27
C GLY A 298 -10.67 -11.94 -12.56
N PRO A 299 -11.96 -11.74 -12.88
CA PRO A 299 -12.50 -10.46 -13.33
C PRO A 299 -12.42 -9.31 -12.32
N ARG A 300 -12.18 -9.62 -11.04
CA ARG A 300 -12.03 -8.66 -9.94
C ARG A 300 -10.58 -8.55 -9.46
N MET A 301 -9.62 -8.91 -10.32
CA MET A 301 -8.20 -8.65 -10.06
C MET A 301 -7.97 -7.15 -9.85
N CYS A 302 -7.05 -6.81 -8.94
CA CYS A 302 -6.74 -5.44 -8.59
C CYS A 302 -6.30 -4.64 -9.82
N LEU A 303 -7.03 -3.57 -10.11
CA LEU A 303 -6.75 -2.64 -11.21
C LEU A 303 -5.38 -1.95 -11.05
N GLY A 304 -4.94 -1.73 -9.81
CA GLY A 304 -3.72 -1.00 -9.48
C GLY A 304 -2.45 -1.85 -9.40
N LYS A 305 -2.49 -3.16 -9.71
CA LYS A 305 -1.37 -4.10 -9.49
C LYS A 305 -0.03 -3.58 -10.04
N ASP A 306 0.02 -3.25 -11.33
CA ASP A 306 1.28 -2.84 -11.97
C ASP A 306 1.77 -1.50 -11.43
N MET A 307 0.85 -0.56 -11.21
CA MET A 307 1.15 0.74 -10.60
C MET A 307 1.73 0.58 -9.19
N ALA A 308 1.14 -0.30 -8.37
CA ALA A 308 1.61 -0.58 -7.02
C ALA A 308 3.04 -1.12 -7.04
N TYR A 309 3.37 -2.09 -7.89
CA TYR A 309 4.75 -2.58 -8.00
C TYR A 309 5.74 -1.51 -8.47
N ILE A 310 5.36 -0.64 -9.40
CA ILE A 310 6.21 0.47 -9.85
C ILE A 310 6.48 1.43 -8.68
N GLN A 311 5.44 1.84 -7.96
CA GLN A 311 5.56 2.73 -6.80
C GLN A 311 6.41 2.10 -5.70
N MET A 312 6.10 0.86 -5.30
CA MET A 312 6.84 0.16 -4.25
C MET A 312 8.32 0.01 -4.60
N LYS A 313 8.65 -0.40 -5.83
CA LYS A 313 10.06 -0.51 -6.28
C LYS A 313 10.76 0.85 -6.28
N SER A 314 10.10 1.89 -6.80
CA SER A 314 10.67 3.24 -6.83
C SER A 314 10.96 3.78 -5.43
N ILE A 315 10.05 3.57 -4.48
CA ILE A 315 10.19 4.00 -3.08
C ILE A 315 11.31 3.19 -2.40
N ALA A 316 11.21 1.85 -2.46
CA ALA A 316 12.16 0.95 -1.81
C ALA A 316 13.58 1.18 -2.31
N ALA A 317 13.80 1.22 -3.63
CA ALA A 317 15.12 1.47 -4.20
C ALA A 317 15.69 2.83 -3.77
N SER A 318 14.88 3.89 -3.83
CA SER A 318 15.32 5.24 -3.45
C SER A 318 15.71 5.34 -1.97
N ILE A 319 15.02 4.61 -1.09
CA ILE A 319 15.34 4.55 0.33
C ILE A 319 16.61 3.71 0.56
N MET A 320 16.66 2.49 0.02
CA MET A 320 17.71 1.51 0.31
C MET A 320 19.10 1.95 -0.19
N GLU A 321 19.18 2.59 -1.37
CA GLU A 321 20.45 3.09 -1.92
C GLU A 321 21.10 4.15 -1.02
N ARG A 322 20.30 4.94 -0.31
CA ARG A 322 20.77 6.14 0.41
C ARG A 322 20.79 5.97 1.91
N PHE A 323 19.99 5.05 2.42
CA PHE A 323 19.75 4.92 3.84
C PHE A 323 19.80 3.47 4.30
N GLU A 324 20.25 3.33 5.54
CA GLU A 324 20.04 2.15 6.36
C GLU A 324 18.85 2.41 7.29
N ILE A 325 17.89 1.50 7.27
CA ILE A 325 16.69 1.55 8.10
C ILE A 325 16.91 0.62 9.30
N ASP A 326 17.19 1.21 10.46
CA ASP A 326 17.44 0.54 11.72
C ASP A 326 16.13 0.43 12.51
N VAL A 327 15.42 -0.67 12.30
CA VAL A 327 14.14 -0.99 12.95
C VAL A 327 14.35 -1.18 14.45
N GLN A 328 13.62 -0.41 15.25
CA GLN A 328 13.63 -0.56 16.70
C GLN A 328 12.86 -1.82 17.11
N GLU A 329 13.33 -2.53 18.14
CA GLU A 329 12.72 -3.78 18.62
C GLU A 329 12.55 -4.87 17.53
N ARG A 330 13.48 -4.96 16.56
CA ARG A 330 13.41 -5.91 15.44
C ARG A 330 13.18 -7.38 15.82
N ASP A 331 13.57 -7.77 17.03
CA ASP A 331 13.42 -9.15 17.52
C ASP A 331 11.99 -9.47 18.01
N LYS A 332 11.12 -8.46 18.10
CA LYS A 332 9.71 -8.61 18.48
C LYS A 332 8.84 -8.63 17.23
N CYS A 333 8.01 -9.67 17.10
CA CYS A 333 6.99 -9.71 16.06
C CYS A 333 5.98 -8.57 16.29
N PRO A 334 5.75 -7.68 15.32
CA PRO A 334 4.79 -6.59 15.46
C PRO A 334 3.37 -7.12 15.70
N GLU A 335 2.64 -6.49 16.62
CA GLU A 335 1.23 -6.79 16.80
C GLU A 335 0.45 -6.40 15.55
N HIS A 336 -0.42 -7.28 15.06
CA HIS A 336 -1.27 -6.98 13.91
C HIS A 336 -2.42 -6.06 14.32
N LEU A 337 -2.62 -4.99 13.57
CA LEU A 337 -3.86 -4.23 13.55
C LEU A 337 -4.67 -4.65 12.33
N LEU A 338 -5.72 -5.43 12.55
CA LEU A 338 -6.64 -5.82 11.49
C LEU A 338 -7.68 -4.70 11.29
N SER A 339 -7.37 -3.77 10.39
CA SER A 339 -8.36 -2.84 9.82
C SER A 339 -8.89 -3.42 8.50
N LEU A 340 -9.17 -2.59 7.49
CA LEU A 340 -9.37 -3.06 6.12
C LEU A 340 -8.09 -3.63 5.51
N THR A 341 -6.93 -3.19 5.99
CA THR A 341 -5.61 -3.73 5.64
C THR A 341 -4.87 -4.27 6.87
N LEU A 342 -3.85 -5.10 6.63
CA LEU A 342 -2.96 -5.64 7.65
C LEU A 342 -1.87 -4.62 8.02
N ARG A 343 -2.07 -3.87 9.09
CA ARG A 343 -1.11 -2.85 9.58
C ARG A 343 -0.37 -3.32 10.82
N MET A 344 0.75 -2.68 11.14
CA MET A 344 1.42 -2.85 12.44
C MET A 344 0.75 -1.93 13.46
N LYS A 345 0.30 -2.52 14.56
CA LYS A 345 -0.28 -1.76 15.68
C LYS A 345 0.82 -0.94 16.34
N GLY A 346 0.64 0.38 16.36
CA GLY A 346 1.64 1.31 16.88
C GLY A 346 2.75 1.68 15.88
N GLY A 347 2.62 1.29 14.61
CA GLY A 347 3.55 1.66 13.55
C GLY A 347 4.83 0.82 13.53
N LEU A 348 5.81 1.29 12.76
CA LEU A 348 7.15 0.71 12.65
C LEU A 348 8.20 1.79 12.99
N PRO A 349 8.61 1.93 14.25
CA PRO A 349 9.61 2.90 14.66
C PRO A 349 11.00 2.53 14.11
N VAL A 350 11.64 3.46 13.41
CA VAL A 350 12.97 3.27 12.80
C VAL A 350 13.91 4.45 13.09
N LYS A 351 15.21 4.14 13.19
CA LYS A 351 16.27 5.13 13.04
C LYS A 351 16.80 5.05 11.62
N VAL A 352 17.06 6.20 11.01
CA VAL A 352 17.61 6.27 9.67
C VAL A 352 19.06 6.66 9.76
N ARG A 353 19.94 5.94 9.06
CA ARG A 353 21.34 6.32 8.90
C ARG A 353 21.63 6.51 7.43
N LYS A 354 22.47 7.49 7.09
CA LYS A 354 22.95 7.60 5.70
C LYS A 354 23.86 6.43 5.40
N ARG A 355 23.68 5.81 4.25
CA ARG A 355 24.62 4.82 3.74
C ARG A 355 25.86 5.56 3.26
N CYS A 356 27.04 5.17 3.75
CA CYS A 356 28.30 5.61 3.18
C CYS A 356 28.43 4.95 1.81
N VAL A 357 28.27 5.74 0.74
CA VAL A 357 28.67 5.31 -0.60
C VAL A 357 30.17 5.49 -0.62
N ASP A 358 30.92 4.41 -0.38
CA ASP A 358 32.34 4.43 -0.69
C ASP A 358 32.45 4.70 -2.19
N ALA A 359 32.95 5.88 -2.54
CA ALA A 359 33.32 6.20 -3.90
C ALA A 359 34.47 5.26 -4.28
N MET A 360 34.13 4.09 -4.81
CA MET A 360 35.10 3.25 -5.50
C MET A 360 35.48 4.00 -6.78
N ASN A 361 36.65 4.62 -6.72
CA ASN A 361 37.37 5.27 -7.82
C ASN A 361 37.53 4.36 -9.04
#